data_AF-A0A3D0ZRT4-F1
#
_entry.id   AF-A0A3D0ZRT4-F1
#
_cell.length_a   1.000
_cell.length_b   1.000
_cell.length_c   1.000
_cell.angle_alpha   90.00
_cell.angle_beta   90.00
_cell.angle_gamma   90.00
#
_symmetry.space_group_name_H-M   'P 1'
#
loop_
_entity.id
_entity.type
_entity.pdbx_description
1 polymer ?
#
loop_
_entity_poly.entity_id
_entity_poly.type
_entity_poly.pdbx_seq_one_letter_code
_entity_poly.pdbx_strand_id
1 'polypeptide(L)'
;MMNANMLKVVLVSSIMIMSSLAGCLSDDVADEIDDMIEPIIEPEPTPVEPVIYGNVMVSTYHVGELVKAVGGENIHVDYMSQDNIPVHDYEPTPADIIRLSESDLFFYHGLGLEPWVESTLSAMTNAPPSFMTHTMPSGEATVDYDSFLVSNLCDLMLEGPFEPVTMGMMHDDHDDDHDDDHDDDHD
;
A
#
# COMPACT_ATOMS: atom_id res chain seq x y z
N MET A 1 17.40 15.21 -59.64
CA MET A 1 16.54 16.15 -58.90
C MET A 1 16.05 15.43 -57.64
N MET A 2 16.55 15.82 -56.46
CA MET A 2 16.10 15.22 -55.19
C MET A 2 14.69 15.74 -54.87
N ASN A 3 13.77 14.83 -54.54
CA ASN A 3 12.38 15.18 -54.24
C ASN A 3 12.31 16.03 -52.95
N ALA A 4 11.39 16.99 -52.87
CA ALA A 4 11.34 18.00 -51.80
C ALA A 4 11.23 17.37 -50.39
N ASN A 5 10.58 16.21 -50.29
CA ASN A 5 10.49 15.46 -49.04
C ASN A 5 11.80 14.74 -48.69
N MET A 6 12.54 14.29 -49.69
CA MET A 6 13.86 13.68 -49.51
C MET A 6 14.89 14.73 -49.05
N LEU A 7 14.78 15.97 -49.54
CA LEU A 7 15.61 17.08 -49.09
C LEU A 7 15.37 17.44 -47.61
N LYS A 8 14.10 17.39 -47.15
CA LYS A 8 13.75 17.63 -45.74
C LYS A 8 14.31 16.56 -44.81
N VAL A 9 14.24 15.29 -45.21
CA VAL A 9 14.78 14.18 -44.41
C VAL A 9 16.30 14.28 -44.27
N VAL A 10 17.00 14.65 -45.35
CA VAL A 10 18.47 14.86 -45.32
C VAL A 10 18.84 16.08 -44.46
N LEU A 11 18.05 17.15 -44.49
CA LEU A 11 18.31 18.32 -43.65
C LEU A 11 18.13 18.02 -42.16
N VAL A 12 17.06 17.31 -41.78
CA VAL A 12 16.78 16.99 -40.37
C VAL A 12 17.80 16.01 -39.81
N SER A 13 18.23 15.00 -40.58
CA SER A 13 19.28 14.08 -40.13
C SER A 13 20.64 14.77 -40.01
N SER A 14 20.98 15.67 -40.95
CA SER A 14 22.23 16.41 -40.89
C SER A 14 22.29 17.39 -39.71
N ILE A 15 21.16 17.97 -39.30
CA ILE A 15 21.07 18.86 -38.13
C ILE A 15 21.25 18.06 -36.83
N MET A 16 20.60 16.89 -36.70
CA MET A 16 20.78 16.05 -35.51
C MET A 16 22.21 15.54 -35.34
N ILE A 17 22.89 15.19 -36.43
CA ILE A 17 24.28 14.72 -36.37
C ILE A 17 25.26 15.86 -36.02
N MET A 18 25.02 17.08 -36.51
CA MET A 18 25.88 18.23 -36.22
C MET A 18 25.69 18.80 -34.80
N SER A 19 24.50 18.67 -34.20
CA SER A 19 24.26 19.05 -32.81
C SER A 19 25.09 18.23 -31.81
N SER A 20 25.47 17.01 -32.14
CA SER A 20 26.34 16.18 -31.30
C SER A 20 27.82 16.61 -31.31
N LEU A 21 28.25 17.44 -32.28
CA LEU A 21 29.65 17.84 -32.43
C LEU A 21 29.96 19.25 -31.89
N ALA A 22 28.94 20.06 -31.61
CA ALA A 22 29.11 21.43 -31.11
C ALA A 22 29.54 21.52 -29.62
N GLY A 23 29.68 20.39 -28.93
CA GLY A 23 30.14 20.34 -27.52
C GLY A 23 31.65 20.28 -27.32
N CYS A 24 32.47 20.43 -28.36
CA CYS A 24 33.92 20.26 -28.27
C CYS A 24 34.72 21.28 -29.10
N LEU A 25 34.33 22.56 -29.06
CA LEU A 25 35.16 23.64 -29.61
C LEU A 25 34.87 24.97 -28.89
N SER A 26 35.43 25.09 -27.70
CA SER A 26 35.66 26.37 -27.03
C SER A 26 36.81 26.19 -26.04
N ASP A 27 38.04 26.31 -26.54
CA ASP A 27 39.20 26.55 -25.69
C ASP A 27 40.25 27.30 -26.52
N ASP A 28 40.10 28.62 -26.60
CA ASP A 28 41.19 29.52 -27.05
C ASP A 28 40.90 31.01 -26.79
N VAL A 29 39.85 31.36 -26.03
CA VAL A 29 39.63 32.73 -25.56
C VAL A 29 39.09 32.72 -24.13
N ALA A 30 39.85 32.11 -23.21
CA ALA A 30 39.56 32.20 -21.77
C ALA A 30 40.81 32.48 -20.91
N ASP A 31 42.01 32.54 -21.51
CA ASP A 31 43.28 32.61 -20.77
C ASP A 31 43.68 34.01 -20.25
N GLU A 32 42.83 35.05 -20.38
CA GLU A 32 43.17 36.39 -19.86
C GLU A 32 42.20 36.94 -18.79
N ILE A 33 41.23 36.16 -18.31
CA ILE A 33 40.30 36.59 -17.24
C ILE A 33 40.29 35.64 -16.02
N ASP A 34 40.96 34.49 -16.08
CA ASP A 34 40.94 33.49 -15.00
C ASP A 34 41.87 33.84 -13.81
N ASP A 35 42.91 34.65 -14.03
CA ASP A 35 43.88 35.02 -12.97
C ASP A 35 43.36 36.11 -12.00
N MET A 36 42.14 36.62 -12.17
CA MET A 36 41.56 37.69 -11.33
C MET A 36 40.29 37.30 -10.57
N ILE A 37 39.83 36.04 -10.68
CA ILE A 37 38.68 35.53 -9.94
C ILE A 37 39.19 34.39 -9.07
N GLU A 38 39.31 34.62 -7.75
CA GLU A 38 39.48 33.50 -6.83
C GLU A 38 38.30 32.53 -7.05
N PRO A 39 38.54 31.23 -7.28
CA PRO A 39 37.45 30.28 -7.39
C PRO A 39 36.64 30.37 -6.11
N ILE A 40 35.36 30.70 -6.25
CA ILE A 40 34.40 30.56 -5.15
C ILE A 40 34.34 29.04 -4.92
N ILE A 41 35.15 28.56 -3.98
CA ILE A 41 35.06 27.20 -3.47
C ILE A 41 33.72 27.14 -2.75
N GLU A 42 32.68 26.70 -3.44
CA GLU A 42 31.45 26.28 -2.78
C GLU A 42 31.87 25.23 -1.74
N PRO A 43 31.56 25.42 -0.46
CA PRO A 43 31.91 24.43 0.53
C PRO A 43 31.29 23.11 0.10
N GLU A 44 32.13 22.10 -0.14
CA GLU A 44 31.68 20.72 -0.33
C GLU A 44 30.61 20.42 0.75
N PRO A 45 29.41 19.96 0.37
CA PRO A 45 28.35 19.74 1.34
C PRO A 45 28.87 18.75 2.38
N THR A 46 29.11 19.23 3.59
CA THR A 46 29.49 18.35 4.70
C THR A 46 28.37 17.35 4.90
N PRO A 47 28.64 16.03 4.92
CA PRO A 47 27.61 15.05 5.23
C PRO A 47 26.99 15.38 6.58
N VAL A 48 25.75 15.86 6.57
CA VAL A 48 24.98 16.05 7.80
C VAL A 48 24.46 14.68 8.16
N GLU A 49 25.08 14.04 9.15
CA GLU A 49 24.56 12.79 9.72
C GLU A 49 23.10 13.02 10.14
N PRO A 50 22.15 12.15 9.72
CA PRO A 50 20.75 12.35 10.01
C PRO A 50 20.52 12.26 11.52
N VAL A 51 19.95 13.32 12.10
CA VAL A 51 19.51 13.31 13.50
C VAL A 51 18.24 12.48 13.59
N ILE A 52 18.28 11.37 14.34
CA ILE A 52 17.11 10.52 14.58
C ILE A 52 16.35 11.04 15.79
N TYR A 53 15.09 11.43 15.60
CA TYR A 53 14.20 11.98 16.62
C TYR A 53 13.49 10.92 17.45
N GLY A 54 13.29 9.70 16.93
CA GLY A 54 12.61 8.64 17.68
C GLY A 54 12.16 7.46 16.82
N ASN A 55 11.52 6.50 17.49
CA ASN A 55 10.96 5.27 16.93
C ASN A 55 9.43 5.37 16.82
N VAL A 56 8.92 5.19 15.61
CA VAL A 56 7.49 5.26 15.29
C VAL A 56 7.02 3.90 14.81
N MET A 57 6.03 3.34 15.50
CA MET A 57 5.37 2.10 15.10
C MET A 57 4.18 2.41 14.19
N VAL A 58 3.96 1.57 13.17
CA VAL A 58 2.83 1.71 12.24
C VAL A 58 2.10 0.39 12.03
N SER A 59 0.78 0.46 11.83
CA SER A 59 -0.06 -0.74 11.65
C SER A 59 0.09 -1.40 10.27
N THR A 60 0.19 -0.59 9.21
CA THR A 60 0.17 -1.05 7.82
C THR A 60 1.18 -0.30 6.97
N TYR A 61 1.57 -0.91 5.85
CA TYR A 61 2.45 -0.30 4.85
C TYR A 61 2.02 1.12 4.46
N HIS A 62 0.75 1.32 4.12
CA HIS A 62 0.23 2.62 3.68
C HIS A 62 0.42 3.71 4.74
N VAL A 63 0.15 3.41 6.00
CA VAL A 63 0.38 4.34 7.11
C VAL A 63 1.88 4.61 7.28
N GLY A 64 2.70 3.56 7.17
CA GLY A 64 4.16 3.66 7.17
C GLY A 64 4.70 4.62 6.12
N GLU A 65 4.22 4.54 4.89
CA GLU A 65 4.68 5.44 3.81
C GLU A 65 4.27 6.90 4.05
N LEU A 66 3.08 7.15 4.62
CA LEU A 66 2.67 8.50 5.03
C LEU A 66 3.58 9.04 6.13
N VAL A 67 3.88 8.24 7.15
CA VAL A 67 4.75 8.62 8.26
C VAL A 67 6.16 8.90 7.76
N LYS A 68 6.73 8.05 6.90
CA LYS A 68 8.06 8.25 6.30
C LYS A 68 8.11 9.49 5.41
N ALA A 69 7.05 9.77 4.65
CA ALA A 69 7.01 10.97 3.80
C ALA A 69 7.09 12.27 4.62
N VAL A 70 6.58 12.26 5.87
CA VAL A 70 6.63 13.41 6.79
C VAL A 70 7.92 13.43 7.60
N GLY A 71 8.33 12.29 8.16
CA GLY A 71 9.48 12.21 9.07
C GLY A 71 10.84 12.07 8.38
N GLY A 72 10.86 11.70 7.09
CA GLY A 72 12.09 11.54 6.31
C GLY A 72 13.08 10.56 6.94
N GLU A 73 14.36 10.88 6.84
CA GLU A 73 15.46 10.09 7.44
C GLU A 73 15.63 10.34 8.94
N ASN A 74 14.80 11.22 9.52
CA ASN A 74 14.94 11.64 10.91
C ASN A 74 14.11 10.81 11.89
N ILE A 75 13.45 9.74 11.45
CA ILE A 75 12.70 8.82 12.31
C ILE A 75 12.97 7.38 11.89
N HIS A 76 12.88 6.47 12.85
CA HIS A 76 12.85 5.04 12.56
C HIS A 76 11.40 4.56 12.51
N VAL A 77 10.97 3.98 11.39
CA VAL A 77 9.62 3.46 11.22
C VAL A 77 9.65 1.93 11.25
N ASP A 78 8.92 1.33 12.17
CA ASP A 78 8.78 -0.12 12.30
C ASP A 78 7.30 -0.55 12.25
N TYR A 79 7.04 -1.76 11.76
CA TYR A 79 5.70 -2.27 11.50
C TYR A 79 5.24 -3.22 12.60
N MET A 80 3.97 -3.15 12.96
CA MET A 80 3.34 -4.10 13.88
C MET A 80 3.42 -5.52 13.33
N SER A 81 2.87 -5.75 12.14
CA SER A 81 3.03 -7.04 11.46
C SER A 81 4.35 -7.08 10.68
N GLN A 82 5.24 -8.00 11.04
CA GLN A 82 6.47 -8.27 10.29
C GLN A 82 6.29 -9.34 9.20
N ASP A 83 5.16 -10.05 9.25
CA ASP A 83 4.76 -11.05 8.28
C ASP A 83 3.75 -10.47 7.28
N ASN A 84 3.59 -11.11 6.13
CA ASN A 84 2.60 -10.69 5.14
C ASN A 84 1.19 -11.22 5.48
N ILE A 85 0.65 -10.78 6.63
CA ILE A 85 -0.67 -11.15 7.14
C ILE A 85 -1.67 -10.03 6.80
N PRO A 86 -2.88 -10.34 6.30
CA PRO A 86 -3.93 -9.34 6.13
C PRO A 86 -4.20 -8.61 7.44
N VAL A 87 -4.30 -7.28 7.39
CA VAL A 87 -4.44 -6.44 8.60
C VAL A 87 -5.63 -6.80 9.48
N HIS A 88 -6.72 -7.30 8.88
CA HIS A 88 -7.93 -7.73 9.57
C HIS A 88 -7.75 -9.04 10.36
N ASP A 89 -6.79 -9.87 9.94
CA ASP A 89 -6.51 -11.19 10.53
C ASP A 89 -5.27 -11.17 11.43
N TYR A 90 -4.53 -10.06 11.46
CA TYR A 90 -3.34 -9.91 12.29
C TYR A 90 -3.72 -9.82 13.77
N GLU A 91 -3.01 -10.59 14.60
CA GLU A 91 -3.11 -10.56 16.05
C GLU A 91 -1.73 -10.24 16.63
N PRO A 92 -1.59 -9.18 17.45
CA PRO A 92 -0.31 -8.83 18.06
C PRO A 92 0.27 -9.93 18.93
N THR A 93 1.52 -10.30 18.67
CA THR A 93 2.26 -11.22 19.53
C THR A 93 2.75 -10.49 20.79
N PRO A 94 3.13 -11.23 21.86
CA PRO A 94 3.77 -10.62 23.02
C PRO A 94 5.03 -9.81 22.66
N ALA A 95 5.78 -10.22 21.63
CA ALA A 95 6.95 -9.48 21.15
C ALA A 95 6.55 -8.15 20.50
N ASP A 96 5.44 -8.13 19.75
CA ASP A 96 4.91 -6.92 19.14
C ASP A 96 4.43 -5.91 20.19
N ILE A 97 3.79 -6.41 21.26
CA ILE A 97 3.35 -5.56 22.38
C ILE A 97 4.55 -4.92 23.08
N ILE A 98 5.68 -5.64 23.23
CA ILE A 98 6.92 -5.08 23.78
C ILE A 98 7.46 -3.98 22.87
N ARG A 99 7.60 -4.24 21.57
CA ARG A 99 8.06 -3.22 20.59
C ARG A 99 7.17 -1.99 20.59
N LEU A 100 5.85 -2.20 20.62
CA LEU A 100 4.88 -1.12 20.68
C LEU A 100 5.02 -0.30 21.97
N SER A 101 5.21 -0.96 23.12
CA SER A 101 5.43 -0.29 24.41
C SER A 101 6.74 0.51 24.49
N GLU A 102 7.74 0.17 23.67
CA GLU A 102 9.04 0.85 23.62
C GLU A 102 9.07 1.97 22.57
N SER A 103 8.02 2.11 21.76
CA SER A 103 7.92 3.15 20.73
C SER A 103 7.52 4.51 21.31
N ASP A 104 7.94 5.58 20.63
CA ASP A 104 7.59 6.95 21.00
C ASP A 104 6.17 7.32 20.53
N LEU A 105 5.75 6.75 19.39
CA LEU A 105 4.47 7.02 18.73
C LEU A 105 3.97 5.78 18.00
N PHE A 106 2.64 5.62 17.97
CA PHE A 106 1.97 4.63 17.15
C PHE A 106 0.97 5.25 16.18
N PHE A 107 1.07 4.93 14.89
CA PHE A 107 0.08 5.33 13.90
C PHE A 107 -0.65 4.13 13.30
N TYR A 108 -1.96 4.28 13.11
CA TYR A 108 -2.79 3.25 12.47
C TYR A 108 -3.81 3.86 11.51
N HIS A 109 -4.51 3.03 10.75
CA HIS A 109 -5.44 3.50 9.74
C HIS A 109 -6.68 4.13 10.38
N GLY A 110 -7.31 3.39 11.31
CA GLY A 110 -8.56 3.77 11.94
C GLY A 110 -9.78 3.26 11.16
N LEU A 111 -10.97 3.79 11.48
CA LEU A 111 -12.26 3.38 10.90
C LEU A 111 -12.53 1.85 10.97
N GLY A 112 -11.98 1.16 11.97
CA GLY A 112 -12.17 -0.27 12.17
C GLY A 112 -11.32 -1.18 11.26
N LEU A 113 -10.34 -0.65 10.52
CA LEU A 113 -9.46 -1.49 9.68
C LEU A 113 -8.64 -2.47 10.54
N GLU A 114 -8.09 -2.00 11.66
CA GLU A 114 -7.35 -2.80 12.63
C GLU A 114 -8.20 -3.18 13.85
N PRO A 115 -8.94 -4.30 13.83
CA PRO A 115 -9.85 -4.66 14.92
C PRO A 115 -9.13 -4.90 16.26
N TRP A 116 -7.84 -5.24 16.23
CA TRP A 116 -7.00 -5.54 17.39
C TRP A 116 -6.47 -4.30 18.12
N VAL A 117 -6.51 -3.10 17.52
CA VAL A 117 -5.82 -1.91 18.08
C VAL A 117 -6.41 -1.50 19.44
N GLU A 118 -7.73 -1.38 19.55
CA GLU A 118 -8.38 -0.89 20.77
C GLU A 118 -8.18 -1.86 21.95
N SER A 119 -8.38 -3.16 21.71
CA SER A 119 -8.18 -4.19 22.72
C SER A 119 -6.72 -4.28 23.16
N THR A 120 -5.78 -4.16 22.22
CA THR A 120 -4.34 -4.19 22.52
C THR A 120 -3.93 -2.99 23.36
N LEU A 121 -4.26 -1.77 22.93
CA LEU A 121 -3.87 -0.56 23.63
C LEU A 121 -4.50 -0.48 25.04
N SER A 122 -5.75 -0.92 25.20
CA SER A 122 -6.43 -0.92 26.51
C SER A 122 -5.89 -1.97 27.48
N ALA A 123 -5.30 -3.06 26.98
CA ALA A 123 -4.67 -4.09 27.80
C ALA A 123 -3.24 -3.71 28.25
N MET A 124 -2.63 -2.69 27.64
CA MET A 124 -1.26 -2.27 27.94
C MET A 124 -1.19 -1.31 29.13
N THR A 125 -0.27 -1.57 30.06
CA THR A 125 0.04 -0.62 31.15
C THR A 125 0.77 0.62 30.64
N ASN A 126 1.59 0.49 29.60
CA ASN A 126 2.41 1.55 29.03
C ASN A 126 2.19 1.66 27.52
N ALA A 127 0.96 2.01 27.11
CA ALA A 127 0.64 2.25 25.72
C ALA A 127 1.29 3.57 25.24
N PRO A 128 1.92 3.60 24.04
CA PRO A 128 2.43 4.84 23.48
C PRO A 128 1.26 5.76 23.07
N PRO A 129 1.50 7.08 22.94
CA PRO A 129 0.57 7.97 22.26
C PRO A 129 0.25 7.42 20.86
N SER A 130 -1.04 7.26 20.57
CA SER A 130 -1.53 6.60 19.34
C SER A 130 -2.46 7.51 18.54
N PHE A 131 -2.32 7.49 17.22
CA PHE A 131 -3.05 8.37 16.31
C PHE A 131 -3.53 7.62 15.06
N MET A 132 -4.80 7.79 14.72
CA MET A 132 -5.37 7.26 13.47
C MET A 132 -5.20 8.26 12.32
N THR A 133 -4.89 7.75 11.13
CA THR A 133 -4.74 8.58 9.92
C THR A 133 -6.08 9.06 9.36
N HIS A 134 -7.11 8.23 9.41
CA HIS A 134 -8.47 8.67 9.09
C HIS A 134 -9.16 9.19 10.34
N THR A 135 -9.74 10.38 10.26
CA THR A 135 -10.71 10.88 11.24
C THR A 135 -11.94 11.35 10.46
N MET A 136 -13.14 11.07 10.97
CA MET A 136 -14.34 11.67 10.41
C MET A 136 -14.24 13.20 10.60
N PRO A 137 -14.49 14.04 9.57
CA PRO A 137 -14.29 15.50 9.63
C PRO A 137 -15.05 16.25 10.74
N SER A 138 -15.95 15.56 11.43
CA SER A 138 -16.94 16.09 12.38
C SER A 138 -16.91 15.40 13.76
N GLY A 139 -16.02 14.44 14.00
CA GLY A 139 -16.10 13.59 15.21
C GLY A 139 -17.28 12.61 15.19
N GLU A 140 -17.89 12.39 14.03
CA GLU A 140 -18.88 11.33 13.85
C GLU A 140 -18.25 9.95 14.02
N ALA A 141 -18.98 9.04 14.66
CA ALA A 141 -18.67 7.63 14.60
C ALA A 141 -18.73 7.16 13.14
N THR A 142 -18.05 6.04 12.84
CA THR A 142 -18.13 5.37 11.53
C THR A 142 -19.57 5.34 11.03
N VAL A 143 -19.78 5.60 9.74
CA VAL A 143 -21.09 5.38 9.10
C VAL A 143 -21.55 3.99 9.54
N ASP A 144 -22.72 3.90 10.17
CA ASP A 144 -23.28 2.63 10.64
C ASP A 144 -23.62 1.78 9.42
N TYR A 145 -22.61 1.04 8.95
CA TYR A 145 -22.72 0.17 7.80
C TYR A 145 -23.79 -0.89 8.02
N ASP A 146 -24.04 -1.31 9.26
CA ASP A 146 -25.10 -2.25 9.57
C ASP A 146 -26.47 -1.63 9.28
N SER A 147 -26.72 -0.40 9.75
CA SER A 147 -27.96 0.32 9.43
C SER A 147 -28.14 0.54 7.92
N PHE A 148 -27.06 0.83 7.19
CA PHE A 148 -27.12 1.01 5.73
C PHE A 148 -27.36 -0.31 4.98
N LEU A 149 -26.69 -1.39 5.38
CA LEU A 149 -26.88 -2.73 4.82
C LEU A 149 -28.28 -3.26 5.10
N VAL A 150 -28.80 -3.02 6.32
CA VAL A 150 -30.17 -3.38 6.69
C VAL A 150 -31.17 -2.58 5.85
N SER A 151 -30.97 -1.27 5.68
CA SER A 151 -31.84 -0.46 4.81
C SER A 151 -31.84 -0.98 3.37
N ASN A 152 -30.65 -1.19 2.77
CA ASN A 152 -30.55 -1.69 1.40
C ASN A 152 -31.14 -3.09 1.24
N LEU A 153 -30.95 -3.96 2.24
CA LEU A 153 -31.56 -5.29 2.26
C LEU A 153 -33.09 -5.19 2.34
N CYS A 154 -33.61 -4.32 3.21
CA CYS A 154 -35.04 -4.06 3.32
C CYS A 154 -35.62 -3.52 2.02
N ASP A 155 -34.94 -2.59 1.35
CA ASP A 155 -35.37 -2.03 0.06
C ASP A 155 -35.40 -3.12 -1.03
N LEU A 156 -34.35 -3.95 -1.12
CA LEU A 156 -34.30 -5.09 -2.05
C LEU A 156 -35.39 -6.15 -1.76
N MET A 157 -35.67 -6.41 -0.47
CA MET A 157 -36.74 -7.30 -0.05
C MET A 157 -38.13 -6.71 -0.28
N LEU A 158 -38.28 -5.39 -0.41
CA LEU A 158 -39.57 -4.72 -0.59
C LEU A 158 -39.89 -4.43 -2.06
N GLU A 159 -38.89 -4.11 -2.89
CA GLU A 159 -39.12 -3.64 -4.27
C GLU A 159 -39.18 -4.76 -5.34
N GLY A 160 -38.58 -5.93 -5.10
CA GLY A 160 -38.71 -7.09 -6.01
C GLY A 160 -38.07 -6.91 -7.40
N PRO A 161 -37.75 -8.01 -8.10
CA PRO A 161 -38.74 -8.99 -8.51
C PRO A 161 -38.51 -10.33 -7.82
N PHE A 162 -39.51 -10.85 -7.13
CA PHE A 162 -39.45 -12.22 -6.64
C PHE A 162 -39.62 -13.16 -7.83
N GLU A 163 -38.52 -13.72 -8.33
CA GLU A 163 -38.62 -14.89 -9.19
C GLU A 163 -39.15 -16.06 -8.33
N PRO A 164 -40.25 -16.72 -8.73
CA PRO A 164 -40.71 -17.90 -8.00
C PRO A 164 -39.67 -19.01 -8.17
N VAL A 165 -38.91 -19.28 -7.11
CA VAL A 165 -38.04 -20.46 -7.06
C VAL A 165 -38.94 -21.69 -6.98
N THR A 166 -39.33 -22.23 -8.14
CA THR A 166 -39.86 -23.58 -8.22
C THR A 166 -38.71 -24.55 -8.01
N MET A 167 -38.43 -24.88 -6.75
CA MET A 167 -37.52 -25.96 -6.40
C MET A 167 -38.14 -27.27 -6.90
N GLY A 168 -37.62 -27.80 -8.00
CA GLY A 168 -38.04 -29.10 -8.52
C GLY A 168 -37.71 -30.17 -7.49
N MET A 169 -38.74 -30.70 -6.84
CA MET A 169 -38.62 -31.93 -6.05
C MET A 169 -38.20 -33.04 -7.03
N MET A 170 -36.92 -33.42 -7.03
CA MET A 170 -36.53 -34.70 -7.60
C MET A 170 -37.13 -35.78 -6.72
N HIS A 171 -37.92 -36.67 -7.31
CA HIS A 171 -38.39 -37.90 -6.67
C HIS A 171 -37.17 -38.76 -6.33
N ASP A 172 -37.11 -39.23 -5.08
CA ASP A 172 -36.27 -40.35 -4.69
C ASP A 172 -36.78 -41.60 -5.42
N ASP A 173 -36.14 -41.98 -6.53
CA ASP A 173 -36.22 -43.33 -7.06
C ASP A 173 -34.98 -44.08 -6.53
N HIS A 174 -35.14 -44.67 -5.34
CA HIS A 174 -34.27 -45.72 -4.84
C HIS A 174 -34.66 -47.02 -5.57
N ASP A 175 -33.88 -47.39 -6.59
CA ASP A 175 -33.92 -48.75 -7.15
C ASP A 175 -33.11 -49.67 -6.22
N ASP A 176 -33.83 -50.39 -5.36
CA ASP A 176 -33.34 -51.56 -4.62
C ASP A 176 -33.20 -52.73 -5.60
N ASP A 177 -32.05 -52.88 -6.25
CA ASP A 177 -31.69 -54.12 -6.94
C ASP A 177 -31.25 -55.17 -5.90
N HIS A 178 -32.24 -55.95 -5.46
CA HIS A 178 -32.04 -57.29 -4.91
C HIS A 178 -31.64 -58.24 -6.04
N ASP A 179 -30.44 -58.82 -5.95
CA ASP A 179 -30.14 -60.11 -6.60
C ASP A 179 -29.66 -61.09 -5.52
N ASP A 180 -30.62 -61.91 -5.10
CA ASP A 180 -30.41 -63.21 -4.46
C ASP A 180 -29.81 -64.22 -5.48
N ASP A 181 -29.29 -65.32 -4.93
CA ASP A 181 -28.90 -66.57 -5.58
C ASP A 181 -27.48 -66.66 -6.17
N HIS A 182 -26.60 -67.38 -5.44
CA HIS A 182 -26.31 -68.75 -5.86
C HIS A 182 -25.79 -69.62 -4.71
N ASP A 183 -26.48 -70.75 -4.57
CA ASP A 183 -26.28 -71.85 -3.65
C ASP A 183 -25.01 -72.69 -3.91
N ASP A 184 -24.74 -73.52 -2.89
CA ASP A 184 -24.19 -74.88 -2.93
C ASP A 184 -22.66 -75.11 -2.92
N ASP A 185 -22.20 -75.48 -1.72
CA ASP A 185 -21.55 -76.76 -1.37
C ASP A 185 -20.40 -77.29 -2.24
N HIS A 186 -19.25 -77.57 -1.60
CA HIS A 186 -18.74 -78.95 -1.41
C HIS A 186 -17.39 -78.98 -0.66
N ASP A 187 -17.38 -79.77 0.43
CA ASP A 187 -16.29 -80.43 1.20
C ASP A 187 -15.17 -79.62 1.89
#